data_AF-A0A7J7HDV7-F1
#
_entry.id   AF-A0A7J7HDV7-F1
#
_cell.length_a   1.000
_cell.length_b   1.000
_cell.length_c   1.000
_cell.angle_alpha   90.00
_cell.angle_beta   90.00
_cell.angle_gamma   90.00
#
_symmetry.space_group_name_H-M   'P 1'
#
loop_
_entity.id
_entity.type
_entity.pdbx_description
1 polymer ?
#
loop_
_entity_poly.entity_id
_entity_poly.type
_entity_poly.pdbx_seq_one_letter_code
_entity_poly.pdbx_strand_id
1 'polypeptide(L)'
;MAKPISLPLHERISRRNNIPRAVELIILFLLSSFLHYRLLSLKDHGFIWILAFLCESCFAFTWVLILSSKWNQVDNKTYPERLLQRKLDLPPLDMFVTTADPVLEPPILTVNTVLSLLAVDYPSDSDKLACYVSDDGASPLTFYSLVEASKFAKIWVPFCKKYSIQIRAPFRYFTIESTSPRDVSLEFKQEWKRMKVIQADVTCQNNKRNSRISPNR
;
A
#
# COMPACT_ATOMS: atom_id res chain seq x y z
N MET A 1 -36.70 -12.87 16.81
CA MET A 1 -35.54 -13.13 15.92
C MET A 1 -35.41 -11.96 14.96
N ALA A 2 -34.36 -11.14 15.10
CA ALA A 2 -34.11 -10.05 14.15
C ALA A 2 -33.73 -10.64 12.79
N LYS A 3 -34.37 -10.18 11.71
CA LYS A 3 -34.02 -10.58 10.33
C LYS A 3 -32.52 -10.33 10.11
N PRO A 4 -31.75 -11.30 9.57
CA PRO A 4 -30.34 -11.07 9.27
C PRO A 4 -30.24 -9.91 8.29
N ILE A 5 -29.42 -8.91 8.63
CA ILE A 5 -29.17 -7.71 7.82
C ILE A 5 -28.65 -8.17 6.46
N SER A 6 -29.51 -8.17 5.44
CA SER A 6 -29.27 -8.75 4.11
C SER A 6 -28.46 -7.84 3.17
N LEU A 7 -27.92 -6.74 3.68
CA LEU A 7 -27.20 -5.75 2.88
C LEU A 7 -25.87 -6.30 2.33
N PRO A 8 -25.47 -5.99 1.10
CA PRO A 8 -24.22 -6.50 0.54
C PRO A 8 -22.98 -5.97 1.30
N LEU A 9 -21.93 -6.80 1.44
CA LEU A 9 -20.66 -6.41 2.06
C LEU A 9 -19.77 -5.59 1.12
N HIS A 10 -19.92 -5.82 -0.19
CA HIS A 10 -19.27 -5.08 -1.24
C HIS A 10 -20.26 -4.88 -2.39
N GLU A 11 -20.12 -3.78 -3.11
CA GLU A 11 -20.93 -3.47 -4.28
C GLU A 11 -20.03 -3.06 -5.44
N ARG A 12 -20.34 -3.61 -6.61
CA ARG A 12 -19.65 -3.33 -7.86
C ARG A 12 -20.43 -2.27 -8.63
N ILE A 13 -19.94 -1.03 -8.61
CA ILE A 13 -20.62 0.12 -9.24
C ILE A 13 -19.98 0.37 -10.61
N SER A 14 -20.76 0.24 -11.68
CA SER A 14 -20.30 0.60 -13.02
C SER A 14 -20.26 2.13 -13.15
N ARG A 15 -19.10 2.69 -13.49
CA ARG A 15 -18.98 4.13 -13.73
C ARG A 15 -19.42 4.45 -15.16
N ARG A 16 -20.50 5.21 -15.31
CA ARG A 16 -20.97 5.67 -16.63
C ARG A 16 -20.23 6.95 -17.02
N ASN A 17 -19.14 6.82 -17.77
CA ASN A 17 -18.30 7.95 -18.15
C ASN A 17 -18.37 8.23 -19.66
N ASN A 18 -19.50 8.78 -20.12
CA ASN A 18 -19.79 8.92 -21.55
C ASN A 18 -18.88 9.95 -22.25
N ILE A 19 -18.51 11.04 -21.57
CA ILE A 19 -17.68 12.11 -22.12
C ILE A 19 -16.27 11.61 -22.49
N PRO A 20 -15.49 11.01 -21.58
CA PRO A 20 -14.17 10.51 -21.94
C PRO A 20 -14.23 9.36 -22.94
N ARG A 21 -15.27 8.51 -22.90
CA ARG A 21 -15.48 7.50 -23.95
C ARG A 21 -15.67 8.12 -25.33
N ALA A 22 -16.41 9.22 -25.44
CA ALA A 22 -16.57 9.93 -26.70
C ALA A 22 -15.24 10.54 -27.18
N VAL A 23 -14.48 11.16 -26.27
CA VAL A 23 -13.13 11.70 -26.58
C VAL A 23 -12.18 10.60 -27.05
N GLU A 24 -12.16 9.46 -26.37
CA GLU A 24 -11.35 8.30 -26.77
C GLU A 24 -11.75 7.76 -28.15
N LEU A 25 -13.05 7.66 -28.45
CA LEU A 25 -13.51 7.28 -29.79
C LEU A 25 -13.12 8.28 -30.87
N ILE A 26 -13.13 9.57 -30.59
CA ILE A 26 -12.67 10.61 -31.52
C ILE A 26 -11.16 10.45 -31.79
N ILE A 27 -10.36 10.21 -30.75
CA ILE A 27 -8.92 9.97 -30.90
C ILE A 27 -8.67 8.70 -31.72
N LEU A 28 -9.41 7.63 -31.48
CA LEU A 28 -9.32 6.38 -32.26
C LEU A 28 -9.61 6.64 -33.75
N PHE A 29 -10.65 7.41 -34.03
CA PHE A 29 -11.01 7.80 -35.39
C PHE A 29 -9.88 8.60 -36.07
N LEU A 30 -9.31 9.59 -35.37
CA LEU A 30 -8.18 10.39 -35.88
C LEU A 30 -6.94 9.52 -36.15
N LEU A 31 -6.59 8.61 -35.24
CA LEU A 31 -5.47 7.67 -35.42
C LEU A 31 -5.69 6.74 -36.62
N SER A 32 -6.90 6.20 -36.77
CA SER A 32 -7.25 5.36 -37.92
C SER A 32 -7.20 6.13 -39.23
N SER A 33 -7.71 7.36 -39.26
CA SER A 33 -7.65 8.22 -40.44
C SER A 33 -6.20 8.57 -40.81
N PHE A 34 -5.35 8.83 -39.80
CA PHE A 34 -3.94 9.12 -40.01
C PHE A 34 -3.18 7.92 -40.59
N LEU A 35 -3.39 6.72 -40.03
CA LEU A 35 -2.80 5.48 -40.58
C LEU A 35 -3.32 5.18 -41.98
N HIS A 36 -4.60 5.48 -42.27
CA HIS A 36 -5.17 5.29 -43.59
C HIS A 36 -4.57 6.25 -44.63
N TYR A 37 -4.44 7.54 -44.28
CA TYR A 37 -3.74 8.53 -45.11
C TYR A 37 -2.30 8.08 -45.37
N ARG A 38 -1.62 7.59 -44.33
CA ARG A 38 -0.28 7.04 -44.47
C ARG A 38 -0.29 5.90 -45.50
N LEU A 39 -1.12 4.89 -45.31
CA LEU A 39 -1.21 3.76 -46.23
C LEU A 39 -1.42 4.17 -47.70
N LEU A 40 -2.21 5.23 -47.96
CA LEU A 40 -2.44 5.74 -49.32
C LEU A 40 -1.21 6.46 -49.91
N SER A 41 -0.49 7.25 -49.12
CA SER A 41 0.71 7.98 -49.55
C SER A 41 1.98 7.10 -49.59
N LEU A 42 1.87 5.82 -49.20
CA LEU A 42 2.94 4.83 -49.29
C LEU A 42 3.43 4.60 -50.74
N LYS A 43 2.56 4.78 -51.74
CA LYS A 43 2.91 4.57 -53.16
C LYS A 43 3.96 5.55 -53.69
N ASP A 44 4.05 6.73 -53.09
CA ASP A 44 4.89 7.83 -53.57
C ASP A 44 6.24 7.92 -52.81
N HIS A 45 6.48 7.02 -51.84
CA HIS A 45 7.59 7.13 -50.90
C HIS A 45 8.30 5.79 -50.62
N GLY A 46 9.62 5.83 -50.37
CA GLY A 46 10.48 4.65 -50.23
C GLY A 46 10.47 3.97 -48.85
N PHE A 47 11.49 3.14 -48.58
CA PHE A 47 11.62 2.25 -47.41
C PHE A 47 11.46 2.93 -46.03
N ILE A 48 11.96 4.16 -45.87
CA ILE A 48 11.86 4.93 -44.62
C ILE A 48 10.39 5.12 -44.19
N TRP A 49 9.53 5.25 -45.19
CA TRP A 49 8.11 5.51 -45.00
C TRP A 49 7.34 4.25 -44.57
N ILE A 50 7.77 3.07 -45.05
CA ILE A 50 7.29 1.76 -44.57
C ILE A 50 7.68 1.55 -43.10
N LEU A 51 8.92 1.86 -42.73
CA LEU A 51 9.39 1.71 -41.35
C LEU A 51 8.61 2.63 -40.39
N ALA A 52 8.37 3.88 -40.80
CA ALA A 52 7.53 4.82 -40.03
C ALA A 52 6.10 4.29 -39.87
N PHE A 53 5.48 3.80 -40.95
CA PHE A 53 4.13 3.22 -40.92
C PHE A 53 4.03 2.01 -39.98
N LEU A 54 5.03 1.12 -39.98
CA LEU A 54 5.07 -0.03 -39.06
C LEU A 54 5.16 0.43 -37.59
N CYS A 55 6.01 1.41 -37.30
CA CYS A 55 6.15 1.98 -35.95
C CYS A 55 4.84 2.64 -35.47
N GLU A 56 4.23 3.47 -36.33
CA GLU A 56 2.95 4.14 -36.05
C GLU A 56 1.81 3.12 -35.85
N SER A 57 1.79 2.03 -36.64
CA SER A 57 0.81 0.94 -36.50
C SER A 57 0.97 0.19 -35.17
N CYS A 58 2.21 -0.11 -34.76
CA CYS A 58 2.48 -0.73 -33.46
C CYS A 58 2.02 0.16 -32.29
N PHE A 59 2.25 1.48 -32.39
CA PHE A 59 1.78 2.43 -31.39
C PHE A 59 0.25 2.50 -31.34
N ALA A 60 -0.42 2.61 -32.48
CA ALA A 60 -1.88 2.63 -32.56
C ALA A 60 -2.50 1.32 -32.03
N PHE A 61 -1.89 0.17 -32.34
CA PHE A 61 -2.31 -1.11 -31.79
C PHE A 61 -2.19 -1.15 -30.26
N THR A 62 -1.05 -0.72 -29.71
CA THR A 62 -0.85 -0.61 -28.25
C THR A 62 -1.88 0.32 -27.62
N TRP A 63 -2.20 1.44 -28.28
CA TRP A 63 -3.20 2.39 -27.82
C TRP A 63 -4.61 1.78 -27.80
N VAL A 64 -5.00 1.00 -28.83
CA VAL A 64 -6.28 0.27 -28.86
C VAL A 64 -6.38 -0.74 -27.72
N LEU A 65 -5.30 -1.46 -27.40
CA LEU A 65 -5.28 -2.39 -26.25
C LEU A 65 -5.48 -1.66 -24.91
N ILE A 66 -4.86 -0.48 -24.76
CA ILE A 66 -5.04 0.37 -23.57
C ILE A 66 -6.49 0.86 -23.48
N LEU A 67 -7.09 1.30 -24.59
CA LEU A 67 -8.49 1.70 -24.64
C LEU A 67 -9.43 0.56 -24.28
N SER A 68 -9.21 -0.64 -24.86
CA SER A 68 -10.01 -1.83 -24.57
C SER A 68 -10.00 -2.18 -23.08
N SER A 69 -8.82 -2.08 -22.44
CA SER A 69 -8.65 -2.33 -21.00
C SER A 69 -9.39 -1.31 -20.12
N LYS A 70 -9.53 -0.06 -20.58
CA LYS A 70 -10.19 1.03 -19.84
C LYS A 70 -11.69 1.13 -20.11
N TRP A 71 -12.19 0.46 -21.16
CA TRP A 71 -13.55 0.65 -21.66
C TRP A 71 -14.63 0.42 -20.60
N ASN A 72 -14.44 -0.58 -19.74
CA ASN A 72 -15.37 -0.94 -18.68
C ASN A 72 -14.80 -0.63 -17.29
N GLN A 73 -14.72 0.66 -16.94
CA GLN A 73 -14.33 1.08 -15.60
C GLN A 73 -15.40 0.73 -14.57
N VAL A 74 -14.97 0.02 -13.53
CA VAL A 74 -15.82 -0.40 -12.44
C VAL A 74 -15.18 -0.04 -11.11
N ASP A 75 -15.94 0.63 -10.25
CA ASP A 75 -15.54 0.98 -8.91
C ASP A 75 -16.11 -0.06 -7.91
N ASN A 76 -15.29 -0.56 -7.00
CA ASN A 76 -15.73 -1.46 -5.93
C ASN A 76 -15.87 -0.67 -4.63
N LYS A 77 -17.07 -0.66 -4.06
CA LYS A 77 -17.36 -0.03 -2.78
C LYS A 77 -17.48 -1.09 -1.69
N THR A 78 -16.69 -0.98 -0.63
CA THR A 78 -16.69 -1.91 0.51
C THR A 78 -17.41 -1.30 1.71
N TYR A 79 -18.07 -2.15 2.50
CA TYR A 79 -18.84 -1.75 3.69
C TYR A 79 -18.36 -2.52 4.94
N PRO A 80 -17.20 -2.13 5.52
CA PRO A 80 -16.63 -2.84 6.68
C PRO A 80 -17.55 -2.82 7.90
N GLU A 81 -18.33 -1.76 8.11
CA GLU A 81 -19.29 -1.66 9.22
C GLU A 81 -20.33 -2.79 9.22
N ARG A 82 -20.77 -3.20 8.02
CA ARG A 82 -21.73 -4.31 7.87
C ARG A 82 -21.10 -5.65 8.22
N LEU A 83 -19.80 -5.79 8.01
CA LEU A 83 -19.03 -6.98 8.38
C LEU A 83 -18.92 -7.09 9.90
N LEU A 84 -18.63 -5.98 10.59
CA LEU A 84 -18.57 -5.94 12.06
C LEU A 84 -19.93 -6.26 12.71
N GLN A 85 -21.02 -5.74 12.16
CA GLN A 85 -22.38 -6.02 12.65
C GLN A 85 -22.77 -7.50 12.55
N ARG A 86 -22.23 -8.23 11.56
CA ARG A 86 -22.56 -9.63 11.31
C ARG A 86 -21.83 -10.61 12.25
N LYS A 87 -20.85 -10.14 13.03
CA LYS A 87 -20.03 -10.96 13.95
C LYS A 87 -19.55 -12.26 13.28
N LEU A 88 -19.10 -12.15 12.03
CA LEU A 88 -18.58 -13.28 11.27
C LEU A 88 -17.26 -13.76 11.87
N ASP A 89 -17.07 -15.08 11.87
CA ASP A 89 -15.77 -15.65 12.19
C ASP A 89 -14.79 -15.34 11.06
N LEU A 90 -13.79 -14.50 11.34
CA LEU A 90 -12.81 -14.07 10.35
C LEU A 90 -11.76 -15.17 10.09
N PRO A 91 -11.25 -15.32 8.86
CA PRO A 91 -10.18 -16.29 8.58
C PRO A 91 -8.85 -15.87 9.21
N PRO A 92 -7.90 -16.80 9.42
CA PRO A 92 -6.51 -16.44 9.66
C PRO A 92 -5.92 -15.60 8.51
N LEU A 93 -5.04 -14.65 8.84
CA LEU A 93 -4.37 -13.72 7.94
C LEU A 93 -2.86 -13.78 8.15
N ASP A 94 -2.16 -14.22 7.11
CA ASP A 94 -0.71 -14.24 7.03
C ASP A 94 -0.21 -13.04 6.23
N MET A 95 0.66 -12.23 6.84
CA MET A 95 1.28 -11.06 6.21
C MET A 95 2.75 -11.35 5.94
N PHE A 96 3.20 -11.10 4.71
CA PHE A 96 4.58 -11.31 4.30
C PHE A 96 5.28 -9.97 4.07
N VAL A 97 6.47 -9.82 4.66
CA VAL A 97 7.36 -8.68 4.45
C VAL A 97 8.68 -9.21 3.91
N THR A 98 9.11 -8.70 2.77
CA THR A 98 10.39 -9.07 2.15
C THR A 98 11.35 -7.89 2.23
N THR A 99 12.62 -8.16 2.47
CA THR A 99 13.70 -7.17 2.40
C THR A 99 14.94 -7.82 1.81
N ALA A 100 15.71 -7.05 1.04
CA ALA A 100 16.81 -7.62 0.25
C ALA A 100 18.19 -7.04 0.56
N ASP A 101 18.28 -5.76 0.94
CA ASP A 101 19.56 -5.12 1.21
C ASP A 101 19.43 -4.10 2.35
N PRO A 102 20.16 -4.25 3.47
CA PRO A 102 20.07 -3.36 4.63
C PRO A 102 20.61 -1.93 4.38
N VAL A 103 21.27 -1.68 3.25
CA VAL A 103 21.77 -0.36 2.83
C VAL A 103 20.72 0.38 2.03
N LEU A 104 20.16 -0.28 1.01
CA LEU A 104 19.10 0.31 0.18
C LEU A 104 17.78 0.38 0.95
N GLU A 105 17.56 -0.59 1.85
CA GLU A 105 16.38 -0.70 2.71
C GLU A 105 16.82 -0.73 4.18
N PRO A 106 17.03 0.44 4.81
CA PRO A 106 17.48 0.51 6.19
C PRO A 106 16.59 -0.32 7.13
N PRO A 107 17.14 -1.14 8.05
CA PRO A 107 16.36 -2.04 8.92
C PRO A 107 15.24 -1.35 9.71
N ILE A 108 15.41 -0.06 10.01
CA ILE A 108 14.40 0.74 10.70
C ILE A 108 13.10 0.88 9.89
N LEU A 109 13.17 0.91 8.56
CA LEU A 109 12.00 0.96 7.69
C LEU A 109 11.23 -0.37 7.75
N THR A 110 11.94 -1.48 7.61
CA THR A 110 11.38 -2.84 7.73
C THR A 110 10.71 -3.05 9.08
N VAL A 111 11.38 -2.64 10.17
CA VAL A 111 10.83 -2.69 11.53
C VAL A 111 9.54 -1.87 11.67
N ASN A 112 9.49 -0.65 11.12
CA ASN A 112 8.28 0.17 11.18
C ASN A 112 7.10 -0.48 10.43
N THR A 113 7.36 -1.09 9.28
CA THR A 113 6.36 -1.84 8.52
C THR A 113 5.84 -3.01 9.34
N VAL A 114 6.73 -3.84 9.90
CA VAL A 114 6.35 -4.98 10.75
C VAL A 114 5.52 -4.53 11.96
N LEU A 115 5.94 -3.48 12.67
CA LEU A 115 5.20 -2.94 13.82
C LEU A 115 3.82 -2.41 13.43
N SER A 116 3.72 -1.78 12.25
CA SER A 116 2.43 -1.30 11.72
C SER A 116 1.49 -2.45 11.38
N LEU A 117 2.02 -3.56 10.84
CA LEU A 117 1.25 -4.75 10.49
C LEU A 117 0.77 -5.50 11.74
N LEU A 118 1.63 -5.67 12.74
CA LEU A 118 1.25 -6.29 14.02
C LEU A 118 0.19 -5.49 14.79
N ALA A 119 0.11 -4.17 14.55
CA ALA A 119 -0.88 -3.29 15.16
C ALA A 119 -2.18 -3.14 14.37
N VAL A 120 -2.39 -3.91 13.28
CA VAL A 120 -3.62 -3.87 12.48
C VAL A 120 -4.84 -4.18 13.35
N ASP A 121 -5.94 -3.50 13.04
CA ASP A 121 -7.24 -3.71 13.68
C ASP A 121 -7.91 -4.96 13.10
N TYR A 122 -7.35 -6.10 13.49
CA TYR A 122 -7.90 -7.43 13.27
C TYR A 122 -8.22 -8.04 14.63
N PRO A 123 -9.31 -8.83 14.76
CA PRO A 123 -9.72 -9.40 16.05
C PRO A 123 -8.56 -10.09 16.77
N SER A 124 -8.20 -9.54 17.92
CA SER A 124 -7.09 -10.03 18.76
C SER A 124 -7.35 -11.38 19.39
N ASP A 125 -8.62 -11.79 19.43
CA ASP A 125 -9.07 -12.81 20.37
C ASP A 125 -8.84 -14.24 19.87
N SER A 126 -8.05 -14.43 18.80
CA SER A 126 -7.99 -15.74 18.12
C SER A 126 -6.66 -16.13 17.45
N ASP A 127 -5.52 -15.49 17.76
CA ASP A 127 -4.21 -15.84 17.15
C ASP A 127 -4.22 -15.92 15.61
N LYS A 128 -5.15 -15.18 14.99
CA LYS A 128 -5.41 -15.25 13.55
C LYS A 128 -4.47 -14.38 12.72
N LEU A 129 -3.58 -13.61 13.34
CA LEU A 129 -2.69 -12.71 12.64
C LEU A 129 -1.26 -13.21 12.77
N ALA A 130 -0.64 -13.59 11.66
CA ALA A 130 0.79 -13.91 11.62
C ALA A 130 1.51 -12.96 10.66
N CYS A 131 2.75 -12.63 11.01
CA CYS A 131 3.62 -11.79 10.19
C CYS A 131 4.95 -12.52 9.97
N TYR A 132 5.29 -12.75 8.71
CA TYR A 132 6.51 -13.41 8.28
C TYR A 132 7.43 -12.37 7.64
N VAL A 133 8.72 -12.43 7.98
CA VAL A 133 9.73 -11.56 7.38
C VAL A 133 10.76 -12.43 6.67
N SER A 134 10.92 -12.22 5.36
CA SER A 134 11.98 -12.82 4.54
C SER A 134 13.07 -11.78 4.32
N ASP A 135 14.29 -12.10 4.68
CA ASP A 135 15.47 -11.25 4.47
C ASP A 135 16.43 -11.95 3.50
N ASP A 136 16.38 -11.56 2.24
CA ASP A 136 17.24 -12.11 1.18
C ASP A 136 18.70 -11.61 1.34
N GLY A 137 18.89 -10.49 2.04
CA GLY A 137 20.21 -9.93 2.36
C GLY A 137 20.91 -10.64 3.52
N ALA A 138 20.21 -11.53 4.21
CA ALA A 138 20.68 -12.29 5.38
C ALA A 138 21.46 -11.41 6.39
N SER A 139 20.97 -10.19 6.62
CA SER A 139 21.74 -9.17 7.33
C SER A 139 21.58 -9.32 8.84
N PRO A 140 22.69 -9.41 9.60
CA PRO A 140 22.60 -9.46 11.06
C PRO A 140 21.95 -8.19 11.62
N LEU A 141 22.09 -7.04 10.92
CA LEU A 141 21.45 -5.78 11.30
C LEU A 141 19.93 -5.89 11.28
N THR A 142 19.37 -6.49 10.22
CA THR A 142 17.93 -6.70 10.06
C THR A 142 17.42 -7.63 11.15
N PHE A 143 18.11 -8.76 11.37
CA PHE A 143 17.77 -9.71 12.42
C PHE A 143 17.71 -9.07 13.81
N TYR A 144 18.77 -8.38 14.24
CA TYR A 144 18.78 -7.74 15.57
C TYR A 144 17.75 -6.62 15.71
N SER A 145 17.51 -5.87 14.63
CA SER A 145 16.49 -4.82 14.62
C SER A 145 15.09 -5.42 14.82
N LEU A 146 14.78 -6.56 14.18
CA LEU A 146 13.52 -7.28 14.37
C LEU A 146 13.39 -7.87 15.77
N VAL A 147 14.49 -8.37 16.36
CA VAL A 147 14.48 -8.86 17.76
C VAL A 147 14.11 -7.73 18.72
N GLU A 148 14.70 -6.54 18.60
CA GLU A 148 14.32 -5.40 19.45
C GLU A 148 12.91 -4.91 19.14
N ALA A 149 12.51 -4.90 17.86
CA ALA A 149 11.15 -4.57 17.46
C ALA A 149 10.12 -5.50 18.10
N SER A 150 10.40 -6.79 18.22
CA SER A 150 9.49 -7.76 18.84
C SER A 150 9.23 -7.45 20.32
N LYS A 151 10.22 -6.92 21.04
CA LYS A 151 10.06 -6.47 22.44
C LYS A 151 9.21 -5.21 22.50
N PHE A 152 9.50 -4.26 21.62
CA PHE A 152 8.74 -3.01 21.53
C PHE A 152 7.28 -3.23 21.11
N ALA A 153 7.03 -4.18 20.21
CA ALA A 153 5.69 -4.54 19.72
C ALA A 153 4.74 -4.89 20.88
N LYS A 154 5.23 -5.55 21.93
CA LYS A 154 4.44 -5.91 23.13
C LYS A 154 3.86 -4.70 23.86
N ILE A 155 4.45 -3.51 23.67
CA ILE A 155 4.01 -2.27 24.30
C ILE A 155 3.29 -1.38 23.28
N TRP A 156 3.79 -1.31 22.05
CA TRP A 156 3.22 -0.50 20.96
C TRP A 156 1.85 -1.02 20.49
N VAL A 157 1.70 -2.33 20.27
CA VAL A 157 0.45 -2.91 19.73
C VAL A 157 -0.74 -2.67 20.67
N PRO A 158 -0.64 -2.92 22.00
CA PRO A 158 -1.72 -2.59 22.93
C PRO A 158 -2.04 -1.09 22.97
N PHE A 159 -1.04 -0.22 22.91
CA PHE A 159 -1.24 1.24 22.85
C PHE A 159 -2.03 1.65 21.61
N CYS A 160 -1.67 1.13 20.44
CA CYS A 160 -2.40 1.40 19.19
C CYS A 160 -3.86 0.97 19.27
N LYS A 161 -4.13 -0.22 19.83
CA LYS A 161 -5.49 -0.76 19.97
C LYS A 161 -6.30 0.01 21.01
N LYS A 162 -5.74 0.27 22.20
CA LYS A 162 -6.39 1.02 23.30
C LYS A 162 -6.89 2.39 22.85
N TYR A 163 -6.10 3.09 22.03
CA TYR A 163 -6.41 4.46 21.61
C TYR A 163 -6.84 4.59 20.14
N SER A 164 -7.11 3.46 19.46
CA SER A 164 -7.55 3.44 18.06
C SER A 164 -6.67 4.30 17.14
N ILE A 165 -5.35 4.15 17.29
CA ILE A 165 -4.37 4.94 16.54
C ILE A 165 -4.47 4.61 15.05
N GLN A 166 -4.71 5.63 14.22
CA GLN A 166 -4.84 5.48 12.76
C GLN A 166 -3.50 5.17 12.08
N ILE A 167 -2.44 5.91 12.45
CA ILE A 167 -1.09 5.72 11.89
C ILE A 167 -0.32 4.78 12.81
N ARG A 168 -0.26 3.50 12.42
CA ARG A 168 0.30 2.42 13.24
C ARG A 168 1.81 2.22 13.09
N ALA A 169 2.43 2.90 12.12
CA ALA A 169 3.87 2.96 12.00
C ALA A 169 4.44 3.98 13.00
N PRO A 170 5.20 3.57 14.03
CA PRO A 170 5.64 4.46 15.11
C PRO A 170 6.42 5.68 14.61
N PHE A 171 7.39 5.47 13.71
CA PHE A 171 8.19 6.57 13.17
C PHE A 171 7.31 7.63 12.52
N ARG A 172 6.40 7.21 11.63
CA ARG A 172 5.49 8.11 10.93
C ARG A 172 4.48 8.79 11.87
N TYR A 173 4.00 8.06 12.87
CA TYR A 173 3.06 8.59 13.87
C TYR A 173 3.67 9.74 14.68
N PHE A 174 4.92 9.61 15.12
CA PHE A 174 5.57 10.63 15.94
C PHE A 174 6.29 11.74 15.14
N THR A 175 6.53 11.56 13.84
CA THR A 175 7.10 12.60 12.96
C THR A 175 6.07 13.59 12.45
N ILE A 176 4.85 13.12 12.17
CA ILE A 176 3.77 14.04 11.80
C ILE A 176 3.43 14.80 13.06
N GLU A 177 3.40 16.13 13.00
CA GLU A 177 2.74 16.96 14.02
C GLU A 177 1.24 16.64 13.97
N SER A 178 0.88 15.45 14.45
CA SER A 178 -0.51 15.07 14.60
C SER A 178 -1.07 16.08 15.58
N THR A 179 -2.01 16.88 15.11
CA THR A 179 -2.86 17.74 15.93
C THR A 179 -3.22 16.93 17.16
N SER A 180 -2.64 17.28 18.32
CA SER A 180 -3.04 16.71 19.61
C SER A 180 -4.57 16.66 19.56
N PRO A 181 -5.21 15.49 19.62
CA PRO A 181 -6.65 15.47 19.49
C PRO A 181 -7.17 16.35 20.63
N ARG A 182 -8.00 17.35 20.27
CA ARG A 182 -8.24 18.50 21.14
C ARG A 182 -9.01 18.13 22.42
N ASP A 183 -9.57 16.93 22.46
CA ASP A 183 -10.35 16.36 23.57
C ASP A 183 -9.81 14.98 23.99
N VAL A 184 -8.60 14.94 24.53
CA VAL A 184 -7.98 13.66 24.91
C VAL A 184 -7.71 13.58 26.40
N SER A 185 -8.05 12.41 26.97
CA SER A 185 -7.91 12.09 28.37
C SER A 185 -6.49 12.38 28.88
N LEU A 186 -6.39 12.79 30.14
CA LEU A 186 -5.11 13.08 30.78
C LEU A 186 -4.21 11.84 30.82
N GLU A 187 -4.82 10.66 30.95
CA GLU A 187 -4.16 9.35 30.88
C GLU A 187 -3.47 9.14 29.53
N PHE A 188 -4.16 9.36 28.41
CA PHE A 188 -3.52 9.25 27.09
C PHE A 188 -2.36 10.21 26.93
N LYS A 189 -2.47 11.47 27.40
CA LYS A 189 -1.37 12.43 27.30
C LYS A 189 -0.12 11.93 28.03
N GLN A 190 -0.29 11.27 29.17
CA GLN A 190 0.81 10.68 29.93
C GLN A 190 1.38 9.45 29.22
N GLU A 191 0.54 8.52 28.78
CA GLU A 191 0.97 7.32 28.06
C GLU A 191 1.66 7.66 26.72
N TRP A 192 1.13 8.62 25.98
CA TRP A 192 1.70 9.11 24.73
C TRP A 192 3.11 9.69 24.94
N LYS A 193 3.30 10.50 25.99
CA LYS A 193 4.63 11.04 26.33
C LYS A 193 5.61 9.92 26.64
N ARG A 194 5.20 8.94 27.45
CA ARG A 194 6.03 7.76 27.76
C ARG A 194 6.37 6.98 26.50
N MET A 195 5.39 6.72 25.64
CA MET A 195 5.57 5.98 24.39
C MET A 195 6.54 6.70 23.45
N LYS A 196 6.46 8.03 23.35
CA LYS A 196 7.38 8.83 22.54
C LYS A 196 8.83 8.70 23.02
N VAL A 197 9.05 8.69 24.34
CA VAL A 197 10.40 8.47 24.92
C VAL A 197 10.90 7.07 24.59
N ILE A 198 10.09 6.04 24.82
CA ILE A 198 10.46 4.64 24.52
C ILE A 198 10.81 4.48 23.04
N GLN A 199 10.00 5.04 22.13
CA GLN A 199 10.27 4.99 20.69
C GLN A 199 11.60 5.67 20.33
N ALA A 200 11.91 6.82 20.94
CA ALA A 200 13.17 7.51 20.74
C ALA A 200 14.36 6.66 21.21
N ASP A 201 14.23 6.00 22.37
CA ASP A 201 15.26 5.12 22.91
C ASP A 201 15.52 3.90 22.01
N VAL A 202 14.46 3.23 21.54
CA VAL A 202 14.56 2.10 20.58
C VAL A 202 15.25 2.54 19.30
N THR A 203 14.88 3.71 18.77
CA THR A 203 15.50 4.27 17.55
C THR A 203 16.98 4.59 17.78
N CYS A 204 17.31 5.18 18.92
CA CYS A 204 18.70 5.49 19.29
C CYS A 204 19.55 4.23 19.44
N GLN A 205 19.01 3.17 20.07
CA GLN A 205 19.70 1.89 20.23
C GLN A 205 19.96 1.21 18.88
N ASN A 206 18.97 1.20 17.97
CA ASN A 206 19.14 0.65 16.62
C ASN A 206 20.23 1.42 15.86
N ASN A 207 20.22 2.75 15.89
CA ASN A 207 21.23 3.56 15.22
C ASN A 207 22.64 3.30 15.79
N LYS A 208 22.79 3.22 17.12
CA LYS A 208 24.07 2.91 17.80
C LYS A 208 24.62 1.52 17.50
N ARG A 209 23.75 0.56 17.17
CA ARG A 209 24.18 -0.80 16.77
C ARG A 209 24.51 -0.85 15.29
N ASN A 210 23.74 -0.15 14.46
CA ASN A 210 24.02 -0.04 13.04
C ASN A 210 25.42 0.53 12.79
N SER A 211 25.80 1.59 13.50
CA SER A 211 27.14 2.17 13.42
C SER A 211 28.26 1.29 13.97
N ARG A 212 27.97 0.34 14.87
CA ARG A 212 28.96 -0.61 15.41
C ARG A 212 29.20 -1.81 14.51
N ILE A 213 28.17 -2.30 13.84
CA ILE A 213 28.23 -3.49 12.98
C ILE A 213 28.71 -3.13 11.57
N SER A 214 28.48 -1.88 11.12
CA SER A 214 29.09 -1.32 9.91
C SER A 214 29.94 -0.08 10.25
N PRO A 215 31.14 -0.24 10.86
CA PRO A 215 31.96 0.90 11.29
C PRO A 215 32.69 1.62 10.14
N ASN A 216 32.80 1.01 8.96
CA ASN A 216 33.54 1.52 7.79
C ASN A 216 32.63 1.84 6.58
N ARG A 217 31.41 2.34 6.82
CA ARG A 217 30.56 2.92 5.77
C ARG A 217 30.21 4.35 6.08
#